data_AF-A0A8H5ITW8-F1
#
_entry.id   AF-A0A8H5ITW8-F1
#
_cell.length_a   1.000
_cell.length_b   1.000
_cell.length_c   1.000
_cell.angle_alpha   90.00
_cell.angle_beta   90.00
_cell.angle_gamma   90.00
#
_symmetry.space_group_name_H-M   'P 1'
#
loop_
_entity.id
_entity.type
_entity.pdbx_description
1 polymer ?
#
loop_
_entity_poly.entity_id
_entity_poly.type
_entity_poly.pdbx_seq_one_letter_code
_entity_poly.pdbx_strand_id
1 'polypeptide(L)'
;MGDRLTQLQDAVDQLATQFVACLHYVNKRHDLETLGPNDKVREVKDAPKEVDSLPPDEFRAGMVELSQDLIVKEQQIEVLISSLPGLDNSEMDQERYIKELEEDLKIAEAQRQEAIKEKDQILSELDSVIRSIRRP
;
A
#
# COMPACT_ATOMS: atom_id res chain seq x y z
N MET A 1 1.02 7.78 -6.08
CA MET A 1 1.74 6.49 -5.97
C MET A 1 2.67 6.62 -4.79
N GLY A 2 2.26 6.14 -3.62
CA GLY A 2 3.10 6.16 -2.42
C GLY A 2 4.24 5.15 -2.55
N ASP A 3 5.37 5.43 -1.92
CA ASP A 3 6.47 4.49 -1.76
C ASP A 3 5.96 3.14 -1.20
N ARG A 4 6.49 2.01 -1.70
CA ARG A 4 6.05 0.67 -1.25
C ARG A 4 6.36 0.43 0.22
N LEU A 5 7.42 1.03 0.74
CA LEU A 5 7.74 0.98 2.16
C LEU A 5 6.70 1.74 2.99
N THR A 6 6.24 2.91 2.53
CA THR A 6 5.15 3.65 3.18
C THR A 6 3.84 2.87 3.13
N GLN A 7 3.51 2.23 2.00
CA GLN A 7 2.31 1.39 1.90
C GLN A 7 2.33 0.22 2.88
N LEU A 8 3.51 -0.38 3.12
CA LEU A 8 3.69 -1.42 4.12
C LEU A 8 3.46 -0.89 5.54
N GLN A 9 3.99 0.30 5.86
CA GLN A 9 3.76 0.95 7.15
C GLN A 9 2.26 1.20 7.38
N ASP A 10 1.57 1.79 6.39
CA ASP A 10 0.13 2.03 6.45
C ASP A 10 -0.66 0.72 6.65
N ALA A 11 -0.26 -0.36 5.97
CA ALA A 11 -0.92 -1.65 6.09
C ALA A 11 -0.77 -2.28 7.48
N VAL A 12 0.42 -2.13 8.10
CA VAL A 12 0.68 -2.60 9.47
C VAL A 12 -0.10 -1.77 10.49
N ASP A 13 -0.19 -0.45 10.32
CA ASP A 13 -0.97 0.42 11.21
C ASP A 13 -2.48 0.11 11.13
N GLN A 14 -2.98 -0.18 9.93
CA GLN A 14 -4.35 -0.65 9.73
C GLN A 14 -4.58 -1.99 10.43
N LEU A 15 -3.64 -2.93 10.35
CA LEU A 15 -3.73 -4.22 11.04
C LEU A 15 -3.80 -4.04 12.57
N ALA A 16 -2.96 -3.17 13.13
CA ALA A 16 -2.99 -2.85 14.57
C ALA A 16 -4.36 -2.26 14.99
N THR A 17 -4.92 -1.39 14.16
CA THR A 17 -6.26 -0.82 14.37
C THR A 17 -7.34 -1.90 14.32
N GLN A 18 -7.27 -2.81 13.35
CA GLN A 18 -8.18 -3.95 13.22
C GLN A 18 -8.12 -4.85 14.46
N PHE A 19 -6.94 -5.13 15.03
CA PHE A 19 -6.83 -5.93 16.25
C PHE A 19 -7.57 -5.28 17.43
N VAL A 20 -7.39 -3.98 17.64
CA VAL A 20 -8.09 -3.26 18.72
C VAL A 20 -9.60 -3.26 18.47
N ALA A 21 -10.04 -3.06 17.22
CA ALA A 21 -11.44 -3.10 16.86
C ALA A 21 -12.06 -4.49 17.10
N CYS A 22 -11.36 -5.57 16.78
CA CYS A 22 -11.80 -6.94 17.03
C CYS A 22 -11.97 -7.22 18.51
N LEU A 23 -10.98 -6.86 19.33
CA LEU A 23 -11.06 -6.99 20.79
C LEU A 23 -12.21 -6.17 21.37
N HIS A 24 -12.41 -4.95 20.86
CA HIS A 24 -13.51 -4.11 21.27
C HIS A 24 -14.87 -4.72 20.92
N TYR A 25 -15.00 -5.29 19.71
CA TYR A 25 -16.22 -5.96 19.27
C TYR A 25 -16.56 -7.15 20.17
N VAL A 26 -15.60 -8.04 20.42
CA VAL A 26 -15.78 -9.18 21.33
C VAL A 26 -16.17 -8.71 22.73
N ASN A 27 -15.45 -7.71 23.26
CA ASN A 27 -15.72 -7.22 24.61
C ASN A 27 -17.06 -6.49 24.76
N LYS A 28 -17.59 -5.84 23.71
CA LYS A 28 -18.83 -5.07 23.79
C LYS A 28 -20.09 -5.78 23.32
N ARG A 29 -19.95 -6.72 22.39
CA ARG A 29 -21.08 -7.37 21.71
C ARG A 29 -21.36 -8.80 22.20
N HIS A 30 -20.54 -9.34 23.09
CA HIS A 30 -20.80 -10.64 23.71
C HIS A 30 -22.06 -10.62 24.58
N ASP A 31 -22.64 -11.79 24.77
CA ASP A 31 -23.73 -12.02 25.71
C ASP A 31 -23.19 -12.63 27.02
N LEU A 32 -23.94 -12.46 28.11
CA LEU A 32 -23.58 -12.98 29.42
C LEU A 32 -24.03 -14.45 29.54
N GLU A 33 -23.13 -15.33 29.94
CA GLU A 33 -23.45 -16.73 30.19
C GLU A 33 -23.59 -17.04 31.69
N THR A 34 -24.51 -17.94 32.03
CA THR A 34 -24.70 -18.44 33.40
C THR A 34 -23.74 -19.60 33.67
N LEU A 35 -22.92 -19.50 34.72
CA LEU A 35 -21.91 -20.50 35.05
C LEU A 35 -22.48 -21.72 35.79
N GLY A 36 -23.61 -21.57 36.48
CA GLY A 36 -24.32 -22.63 37.18
C GLY A 36 -25.81 -22.73 36.84
N PRO A 37 -26.45 -23.89 37.07
CA PRO A 37 -27.87 -24.11 36.76
C PRO A 37 -28.85 -23.24 37.58
N ASN A 38 -28.40 -22.62 38.67
CA ASN A 38 -29.20 -21.73 39.50
C ASN A 38 -28.84 -20.25 39.31
N ASP A 39 -27.87 -19.93 38.46
CA ASP A 39 -27.45 -18.56 38.22
C ASP A 39 -28.48 -17.84 37.34
N LYS A 40 -28.74 -16.58 37.66
CA LYS A 40 -29.60 -15.70 36.86
C LYS A 40 -28.84 -14.43 36.55
N VAL A 41 -28.85 -14.04 35.28
CA VAL A 41 -28.30 -12.75 34.84
C VAL A 41 -29.05 -11.64 35.55
N ARG A 42 -28.33 -10.77 36.26
CA ARG A 42 -28.91 -9.72 37.09
C ARG A 42 -29.23 -8.51 36.22
N GLU A 43 -30.50 -8.34 35.87
CA GLU A 43 -30.96 -7.14 35.17
C GLU A 43 -31.12 -5.97 36.15
N VAL A 44 -30.22 -4.99 36.10
CA VAL A 44 -30.32 -3.76 36.89
C VAL A 44 -31.10 -2.72 36.08
N LYS A 45 -32.31 -2.37 36.53
CA LYS A 45 -33.25 -1.50 35.79
C LYS A 45 -32.81 -0.04 35.59
N ASP A 46 -31.81 0.44 36.34
CA ASP A 46 -31.37 1.85 36.32
C ASP A 46 -29.85 2.03 36.12
N ALA A 47 -29.15 0.97 35.67
CA ALA A 47 -27.74 1.06 35.31
C ALA A 47 -27.59 0.93 33.78
N PRO A 48 -26.61 1.62 33.17
CA PRO A 48 -26.27 1.35 31.78
C PRO A 48 -25.93 -0.13 31.62
N LYS A 49 -26.50 -0.78 30.60
CA LYS A 49 -26.16 -2.18 30.28
C LYS A 49 -24.64 -2.27 30.11
N GLU A 50 -24.03 -3.23 30.82
CA GLU A 50 -22.58 -3.43 30.82
C GLU A 50 -22.06 -3.86 29.44
N VAL A 51 -22.91 -4.60 28.71
CA VAL A 51 -22.69 -5.09 27.34
C VAL A 51 -23.88 -4.75 26.43
N ASP A 52 -23.60 -4.46 25.16
CA ASP A 52 -24.61 -4.25 24.11
C ASP A 52 -24.65 -5.50 23.22
N SER A 53 -25.16 -6.58 23.82
CA SER A 53 -25.19 -7.94 23.29
C SER A 53 -25.96 -8.03 21.98
N LEU A 54 -25.35 -8.67 20.97
CA LEU A 54 -26.03 -9.01 19.72
C LEU A 54 -26.61 -10.43 19.79
N PRO A 55 -27.58 -10.78 18.93
CA PRO A 55 -28.00 -12.16 18.75
C PRO A 55 -26.79 -13.08 18.47
N PRO A 56 -26.73 -14.30 19.03
CA PRO A 56 -25.57 -15.18 18.89
C PRO A 56 -25.15 -15.46 17.44
N ASP A 57 -26.11 -15.53 16.53
CA ASP A 57 -25.86 -15.73 15.10
C ASP A 57 -25.19 -14.52 14.46
N GLU A 58 -25.65 -13.31 14.77
CA GLU A 58 -25.07 -12.06 14.28
C GLU A 58 -23.67 -11.83 14.87
N PHE A 59 -23.50 -12.08 16.17
CA PHE A 59 -22.20 -11.98 16.83
C PHE A 59 -21.18 -12.93 16.20
N ARG A 60 -21.57 -14.20 16.00
CA ARG A 60 -20.71 -15.19 15.36
C ARG A 60 -20.39 -14.84 13.91
N ALA A 61 -21.36 -14.34 13.14
CA ALA A 61 -21.12 -13.87 11.79
C ALA A 61 -20.08 -12.72 11.76
N GLY A 62 -20.22 -11.74 12.67
CA GLY A 62 -19.27 -10.65 12.80
C GLY A 62 -17.86 -11.12 13.20
N MET A 63 -17.74 -12.09 14.11
CA MET A 63 -16.44 -12.68 14.44
C MET A 63 -15.77 -13.35 13.23
N VAL A 64 -16.54 -14.06 12.41
CA VAL A 64 -16.01 -14.71 11.19
C VAL A 64 -15.54 -13.67 10.18
N GLU A 65 -16.33 -12.62 9.95
CA GLU A 65 -15.97 -11.51 9.06
C GLU A 65 -14.68 -10.81 9.51
N LEU A 66 -14.61 -10.43 10.79
CA LEU A 66 -13.42 -9.80 11.37
C LEU A 66 -12.18 -10.70 11.26
N SER A 67 -12.35 -12.01 11.48
CA SER A 67 -11.24 -12.98 11.35
C SER A 67 -10.77 -13.11 9.91
N GLN A 68 -11.70 -13.10 8.94
CA GLN A 68 -11.38 -13.14 7.52
C GLN A 68 -10.64 -11.88 7.08
N ASP A 69 -11.08 -10.70 7.54
CA ASP A 69 -10.44 -9.43 7.24
C ASP A 69 -8.99 -9.39 7.75
N LEU A 70 -8.73 -9.89 8.97
CA LEU A 70 -7.37 -10.02 9.50
C LEU A 70 -6.48 -10.92 8.64
N ILE A 71 -6.98 -12.07 8.19
CA ILE A 71 -6.23 -13.00 7.33
C ILE A 71 -5.92 -12.36 5.99
N VAL A 72 -6.91 -11.70 5.37
CA VAL A 72 -6.71 -11.01 4.09
C VAL A 72 -5.69 -9.88 4.24
N LYS A 73 -5.72 -9.15 5.36
CA LYS A 73 -4.75 -8.08 5.61
C LYS A 73 -3.33 -8.59 5.76
N GLU A 74 -3.16 -9.72 6.44
CA GLU A 74 -1.87 -10.39 6.58
C GLU A 74 -1.30 -10.81 5.22
N GLN A 75 -2.12 -11.43 4.36
CA GLN A 75 -1.72 -11.79 3.00
C GLN A 75 -1.33 -10.57 2.16
N GLN A 76 -2.06 -9.45 2.30
CA GLN A 76 -1.69 -8.19 1.63
C GLN A 76 -0.32 -7.69 2.08
N ILE A 77 -0.03 -7.77 3.39
CA ILE A 77 1.27 -7.40 3.95
C ILE A 77 2.38 -8.31 3.41
N GLU A 78 2.15 -9.62 3.33
CA GLU A 78 3.11 -10.58 2.78
C GLU A 78 3.44 -10.29 1.30
N VAL A 79 2.43 -9.98 0.50
CA VAL A 79 2.61 -9.57 -0.90
C VAL A 79 3.39 -8.25 -0.99
N LEU A 80 3.08 -7.28 -0.13
CA LEU A 80 3.81 -6.01 -0.10
C LEU A 80 5.28 -6.24 0.23
N ILE A 81 5.59 -7.05 1.26
CA ILE A 81 6.95 -7.44 1.64
C ILE A 81 7.65 -8.09 0.45
N SER A 82 7.06 -9.13 -0.14
CA SER A 82 7.63 -9.88 -1.28
C SER A 82 7.89 -9.00 -2.51
N SER A 83 7.18 -7.87 -2.60
CA SER A 83 7.30 -6.92 -3.70
C SER A 83 8.27 -5.76 -3.40
N LEU A 84 8.92 -5.72 -2.24
CA LEU A 84 9.83 -4.63 -1.89
C LEU A 84 11.04 -4.62 -2.85
N PRO A 85 11.36 -3.48 -3.47
CA PRO A 85 12.52 -3.39 -4.35
C PRO A 85 13.81 -3.53 -3.55
N GLY A 86 14.79 -4.23 -4.11
CA GLY A 86 16.13 -4.35 -3.53
C GLY A 86 16.29 -5.37 -2.41
N LEU A 87 15.29 -6.24 -2.17
CA LEU A 87 15.38 -7.32 -1.17
C LEU A 87 16.56 -8.27 -1.38
N ASP A 88 16.89 -8.57 -2.64
CA ASP A 88 17.92 -9.55 -3.00
C ASP A 88 19.31 -8.93 -3.23
N ASN A 89 19.43 -7.60 -3.19
CA ASN A 89 20.66 -6.90 -3.55
C ASN A 89 21.35 -6.33 -2.31
N SER A 90 22.65 -6.54 -2.20
CA SER A 90 23.45 -5.87 -1.16
C SER A 90 23.56 -4.37 -1.45
N GLU A 91 23.77 -3.56 -0.42
CA GLU A 91 24.02 -2.11 -0.55
C GLU A 91 25.16 -1.81 -1.53
N MET A 92 26.22 -2.63 -1.49
CA MET A 92 27.37 -2.50 -2.39
C MET A 92 27.00 -2.77 -3.86
N ASP A 93 26.10 -3.73 -4.12
CA ASP A 93 25.60 -3.99 -5.47
C ASP A 93 24.71 -2.84 -5.96
N GLN A 94 23.89 -2.28 -5.07
CA GLN A 94 23.06 -1.12 -5.38
C GLN A 94 23.94 0.11 -5.69
N GLU A 95 24.98 0.37 -4.91
CA GLU A 95 25.89 1.49 -5.15
C GLU A 95 26.64 1.35 -6.48
N ARG A 96 27.10 0.14 -6.81
CA ARG A 96 27.74 -0.15 -8.09
C ARG A 96 26.77 0.09 -9.24
N TYR A 97 25.55 -0.42 -9.12
CA TYR A 97 24.50 -0.23 -10.13
C TYR A 97 24.15 1.26 -10.34
N ILE A 98 24.12 2.06 -9.25
CA ILE A 98 23.93 3.51 -9.35
C ILE A 98 25.05 4.15 -10.17
N LYS A 99 26.32 3.81 -9.91
CA LYS A 99 27.46 4.35 -10.66
C LYS A 99 27.44 3.97 -12.14
N GLU A 100 27.03 2.73 -12.45
CA GLU A 100 26.86 2.26 -13.82
C GLU A 100 25.75 3.06 -14.54
N LEU A 101 24.59 3.21 -13.91
CA LEU A 101 23.49 4.02 -14.46
C LEU A 101 23.87 5.48 -14.66
N GLU A 102 24.65 6.07 -13.74
CA GLU A 102 25.15 7.45 -13.90
C GLU A 102 26.03 7.61 -15.14
N GLU A 103 26.86 6.62 -15.44
CA GLU A 103 27.73 6.65 -16.62
C GLU A 103 26.92 6.45 -17.91
N ASP A 104 25.98 5.50 -17.92
CA ASP A 104 25.06 5.29 -19.04
C ASP A 104 24.25 6.56 -19.35
N LEU A 105 23.81 7.28 -18.30
CA LEU A 105 23.07 8.52 -18.44
C LEU A 105 23.94 9.63 -19.09
N LYS A 106 25.23 9.73 -18.73
CA LYS A 106 26.15 10.68 -19.39
C LYS A 106 26.32 10.38 -20.87
N ILE A 107 26.48 9.09 -21.22
CA ILE A 107 26.65 8.67 -22.61
C ILE A 107 25.37 8.98 -23.40
N ALA A 108 24.20 8.62 -22.87
CA ALA A 108 22.91 8.90 -23.49
C ALA A 108 22.66 10.40 -23.67
N GLU A 109 23.05 11.24 -22.70
CA GLU A 109 22.91 12.68 -22.81
C GLU A 109 23.86 13.28 -23.86
N ALA A 110 25.10 12.78 -23.99
CA ALA A 110 26.02 13.20 -25.04
C ALA A 110 25.47 12.87 -26.44
N GLN A 111 24.95 11.65 -26.62
CA GLN A 111 24.29 11.24 -27.87
C GLN A 111 23.07 12.10 -28.17
N ARG A 112 22.26 12.43 -27.15
CA ARG A 112 21.10 13.33 -27.29
C ARG A 112 21.55 14.72 -27.76
N GLN A 113 22.63 15.26 -27.22
CA GLN A 113 23.15 16.57 -27.62
C GLN A 113 23.68 16.57 -29.05
N GLU A 114 24.37 15.52 -29.47
CA GLU A 114 24.85 15.39 -30.85
C GLU A 114 23.69 15.28 -31.84
N ALA A 115 22.70 14.42 -31.55
CA ALA A 115 21.50 14.29 -32.36
C ALA A 115 20.72 15.61 -32.48
N ILE A 116 20.67 16.43 -31.42
CA ILE A 116 20.06 17.76 -31.47
C ILE A 116 20.83 18.70 -32.40
N LYS A 117 22.17 18.70 -32.32
CA LYS A 117 23.01 19.53 -33.21
C LYS A 117 22.80 19.15 -34.67
N GLU A 118 22.82 17.86 -34.99
CA GLU A 118 22.58 17.38 -36.35
C GLU A 118 21.18 17.76 -36.84
N LYS A 119 20.16 17.57 -35.99
CA LYS A 119 18.77 17.94 -36.30
C LYS A 119 18.65 19.45 -36.55
N ASP A 120 19.28 20.30 -35.75
CA ASP A 120 19.26 21.76 -35.93
C ASP A 120 20.01 22.18 -37.22
N GLN A 121 21.11 21.50 -37.55
CA GLN A 121 21.84 21.73 -38.80
C GLN A 121 21.01 21.37 -40.03
N ILE A 122 20.42 20.17 -40.06
CA ILE A 122 19.55 19.72 -41.15
C ILE A 122 18.34 20.65 -41.30
N LEU A 123 17.77 21.12 -40.18
CA LEU A 123 16.66 22.05 -40.19
C LEU A 123 17.06 23.40 -40.81
N SER A 124 18.25 23.91 -40.50
CA SER A 124 18.80 25.13 -41.12
C SER A 124 19.00 24.96 -42.64
N GLU A 125 19.55 23.83 -43.07
CA GLU A 125 19.72 23.51 -44.49
C GLU A 125 18.37 23.43 -45.22
N LEU A 126 17.38 22.76 -44.63
CA LEU A 126 16.02 22.68 -45.16
C LEU A 126 15.37 24.06 -45.26
N ASP A 127 15.51 24.90 -44.22
CA ASP A 127 14.99 26.27 -44.22
C ASP A 127 15.60 27.11 -45.35
N SER A 128 16.91 26.94 -45.62
CA SER A 128 17.59 27.59 -46.74
C SER A 128 17.01 27.16 -48.09
N VAL A 129 16.81 25.85 -48.29
CA VAL A 129 16.22 25.31 -49.52
C VAL A 129 14.79 25.84 -49.72
N ILE A 130 13.95 25.78 -48.69
CA ILE A 130 12.57 26.29 -48.74
C ILE A 130 12.53 27.78 -49.07
N ARG A 131 13.42 28.59 -48.48
CA ARG A 131 13.50 30.04 -48.78
C ARG A 131 14.02 30.34 -50.17
N SER A 132 14.90 29.49 -50.71
CA SER A 132 15.45 29.63 -52.08
C SER A 132 14.42 29.33 -53.17
N ILE A 133 13.44 28.46 -52.87
CA ILE A 133 12.30 28.18 -53.73
C ILE A 133 11.30 29.33 -53.54
N ARG A 134 11.57 30.43 -54.26
CA ARG A 134 10.68 31.59 -54.36
C ARG A 134 9.27 31.13 -54.72
N ARG A 135 8.29 31.46 -53.89
CA ARG A 135 6.86 31.32 -54.24
C ARG A 135 6.61 32.05 -55.57
N PRO A 136 5.95 31.42 -56.57
CA PRO A 136 5.47 32.13 -57.74
C PRO A 136 4.52 33.27 -57.36
#